data_AF-A0A8X7C5J3-F1
#
_entry.id   AF-A0A8X7C5J3-F1
#
_cell.length_a   1.000
_cell.length_b   1.000
_cell.length_c   1.000
_cell.angle_alpha   90.00
_cell.angle_beta   90.00
_cell.angle_gamma   90.00
#
_symmetry.space_group_name_H-M   'P 1'
#
loop_
_entity.id
_entity.type
_entity.pdbx_description
1 polymer ?
#
loop_
_entity_poly.entity_id
_entity_poly.type
_entity_poly.pdbx_seq_one_letter_code
_entity_poly.pdbx_strand_id
1 'polypeptide(L)'
;MFNPNLLFQCQILPEYDSVPKTSFNCAGRTYGYYADPEVNCQVFHICPGAYGVGHYSFLCPNQTVFNQAYLVCDHPYNVDCSTADGLYSINNNFFSDDNDV
;
A
#
# COMPACT_ATOMS: atom_id res chain seq x y z
N MET A 1 29.37 15.54 11.27
CA MET A 1 28.45 15.10 12.34
C MET A 1 27.51 14.06 11.73
N PHE A 2 27.89 12.77 11.80
CA PHE A 2 27.01 11.66 11.44
C PHE A 2 26.21 11.31 12.70
N ASN A 3 24.88 11.38 12.63
CA ASN A 3 24.01 11.01 13.76
C ASN A 3 24.10 9.48 13.94
N PRO A 4 24.56 8.97 15.09
CA PRO A 4 24.76 7.54 15.31
C PRO A 4 23.45 6.72 15.33
N ASN A 5 22.28 7.37 15.33
CA ASN A 5 20.98 6.71 15.17
C ASN A 5 20.63 6.38 13.71
N LEU A 6 21.44 6.81 12.72
CA LEU A 6 21.25 6.47 11.29
C LEU A 6 21.90 5.14 10.88
N LEU A 7 22.49 4.38 11.82
CA LEU A 7 23.13 3.08 11.54
C LEU A 7 22.16 1.89 11.53
N PHE A 8 20.86 2.11 11.75
CA PHE A 8 19.86 1.04 11.81
C PHE A 8 18.98 0.91 10.55
N GLN A 9 19.32 1.58 9.45
CA GLN A 9 18.47 1.66 8.24
C GLN A 9 18.96 0.86 7.03
N CYS A 10 19.95 -0.02 7.17
CA CYS A 10 20.07 -1.18 6.26
C CYS A 10 19.11 -2.29 6.74
N GLN A 11 17.84 -1.95 6.97
CA GLN A 11 16.82 -2.95 7.24
C GLN A 11 16.61 -3.70 5.93
N ILE A 12 17.24 -4.87 5.83
CA ILE A 12 16.90 -5.88 4.85
C ILE A 12 15.41 -6.13 5.10
N LEU A 13 14.54 -5.58 4.26
CA LEU A 13 13.11 -5.87 4.36
C LEU A 13 12.99 -7.39 4.24
N PRO A 14 12.32 -8.08 5.17
CA PRO A 14 12.03 -9.49 4.97
C PRO A 14 11.16 -9.56 3.71
N GLU A 15 11.71 -10.04 2.60
CA GLU A 15 10.95 -10.23 1.37
C GLU A 15 9.96 -11.36 1.62
N TYR A 16 8.67 -11.08 1.46
CA TYR A 16 7.68 -12.13 1.39
C TYR A 16 7.79 -12.84 0.03
N ASP A 17 8.04 -14.15 0.04
CA ASP A 17 8.06 -14.97 -1.19
C ASP A 17 6.66 -15.12 -1.82
N SER A 18 5.60 -14.87 -1.04
CA SER A 18 4.21 -14.96 -1.46
C SER A 18 3.35 -14.05 -0.61
N VAL A 19 2.20 -13.63 -1.13
CA VAL A 19 1.26 -12.76 -0.40
C VAL A 19 0.81 -13.47 0.89
N PRO A 20 1.21 -13.00 2.09
CA PRO A 20 0.71 -13.54 3.35
C PRO A 20 -0.78 -13.23 3.52
N LYS A 21 -1.46 -14.05 4.31
CA LYS A 21 -2.85 -13.79 4.69
C LYS A 21 -2.88 -12.75 5.83
N THR A 22 -3.56 -11.64 5.60
CA THR A 22 -3.77 -10.55 6.55
C THR A 22 -5.26 -10.37 6.87
N SER A 23 -5.60 -9.45 7.79
CA SER A 23 -7.00 -9.14 8.12
C SER A 23 -7.70 -8.24 7.10
N PHE A 24 -6.99 -7.82 6.04
CA PHE A 24 -7.48 -6.91 5.02
C PHE A 24 -8.76 -7.41 4.32
N ASN A 25 -9.73 -6.50 4.12
CA ASN A 25 -10.94 -6.77 3.35
C ASN A 25 -11.50 -5.49 2.71
N CYS A 26 -12.31 -5.60 1.65
CA CYS A 26 -12.87 -4.42 0.97
C CYS A 26 -14.19 -3.90 1.57
N ALA A 27 -14.59 -4.34 2.77
CA ALA A 27 -15.86 -3.91 3.35
C ALA A 27 -15.83 -2.39 3.64
N GLY A 28 -16.81 -1.66 3.08
CA GLY A 28 -16.91 -0.20 3.23
C GLY A 28 -15.83 0.59 2.47
N ARG A 29 -15.07 -0.05 1.58
CA ARG A 29 -14.01 0.57 0.77
C ARG A 29 -14.48 0.80 -0.66
N THR A 30 -14.06 1.92 -1.25
CA THR A 30 -14.36 2.28 -2.64
C THR A 30 -13.44 1.52 -3.61
N TYR A 31 -13.67 1.65 -4.92
CA TYR A 31 -12.73 1.09 -5.90
C TYR A 31 -11.36 1.76 -5.72
N GLY A 32 -10.29 0.97 -5.77
CA GLY A 32 -8.93 1.49 -5.72
C GLY A 32 -7.92 0.56 -5.08
N TYR A 33 -6.78 1.14 -4.72
CA TYR A 33 -5.60 0.45 -4.24
C TYR A 33 -5.36 0.78 -2.78
N TYR A 34 -5.01 -0.22 -1.99
CA TYR A 34 -4.91 -0.10 -0.55
C TYR A 34 -3.63 -0.78 -0.07
N ALA A 35 -2.74 -0.01 0.55
CA ALA A 35 -1.58 -0.54 1.25
C ALA A 35 -2.01 -1.49 2.38
N ASP A 36 -1.18 -2.46 2.72
CA ASP A 36 -1.40 -3.30 3.89
C ASP A 36 -0.38 -3.01 5.01
N PRO A 37 -0.76 -2.23 6.04
CA PRO A 37 0.13 -1.95 7.17
C PRO A 37 0.53 -3.18 8.00
N GLU A 38 -0.27 -4.27 7.98
CA GLU A 38 0.06 -5.48 8.77
C GLU A 38 1.35 -6.15 8.28
N VAL A 39 1.70 -5.92 7.01
CA VAL A 39 2.87 -6.49 6.34
C VAL A 39 3.83 -5.40 5.86
N ASN A 40 3.88 -4.29 6.62
CA ASN A 40 4.75 -3.15 6.35
C ASN A 40 4.61 -2.60 4.91
N CYS A 41 3.39 -2.62 4.36
CA CYS A 41 3.05 -2.16 3.02
C CYS A 41 3.79 -2.89 1.90
N GLN A 42 4.41 -4.04 2.16
CA GLN A 42 4.99 -4.86 1.09
C GLN A 42 3.92 -5.49 0.18
N VAL A 43 2.70 -5.62 0.71
CA VAL A 43 1.52 -6.02 -0.05
C VAL A 43 0.61 -4.81 -0.21
N PHE A 44 -0.04 -4.74 -1.36
CA PHE A 44 -1.20 -3.91 -1.57
C PHE A 44 -2.36 -4.73 -2.13
N HIS A 45 -3.56 -4.23 -1.91
CA HIS A 45 -4.79 -4.86 -2.34
C HIS A 45 -5.55 -3.95 -3.30
N ILE A 46 -6.23 -4.56 -4.27
CA ILE A 46 -7.14 -3.87 -5.17
C ILE A 46 -8.56 -4.26 -4.79
N CYS A 47 -9.36 -3.25 -4.45
CA CYS A 47 -10.78 -3.42 -4.20
C CYS A 47 -11.58 -3.11 -5.46
N PRO A 48 -12.54 -3.99 -5.85
CA PRO A 48 -13.44 -3.75 -6.98
C PRO A 48 -14.54 -2.70 -6.70
N GLY A 49 -14.58 -2.12 -5.49
CA GLY A 49 -15.60 -1.15 -5.08
C GLY A 49 -16.88 -1.78 -4.52
N ALA A 50 -17.91 -0.95 -4.36
CA ALA A 50 -19.10 -1.25 -3.56
C ALA A 50 -19.89 -2.50 -3.99
N TYR A 51 -19.80 -2.91 -5.25
CA TYR A 51 -20.54 -4.04 -5.81
C TYR A 51 -19.68 -5.30 -6.00
N GLY A 52 -18.37 -5.21 -5.78
CA GLY A 52 -17.49 -6.34 -5.97
C GLY A 52 -17.23 -7.11 -4.67
N VAL A 53 -17.19 -8.43 -4.78
CA VAL A 53 -16.83 -9.32 -3.68
C VAL A 53 -15.34 -9.65 -3.74
N GLY A 54 -14.68 -9.62 -2.57
CA GLY A 54 -13.27 -9.97 -2.45
C GLY A 54 -12.31 -8.83 -2.77
N HIS A 55 -11.06 -9.21 -3.00
CA HIS A 55 -9.95 -8.31 -3.33
C HIS A 55 -8.87 -9.09 -4.08
N TYR A 56 -8.02 -8.39 -4.80
CA TYR A 56 -6.79 -8.95 -5.36
C TYR A 56 -5.60 -8.44 -4.56
N SER A 57 -4.63 -9.29 -4.29
CA SER A 57 -3.46 -8.94 -3.48
C SER A 57 -2.20 -9.11 -4.29
N PHE A 58 -1.29 -8.14 -4.19
CA PHE A 58 -0.05 -8.12 -4.93
C PHE A 58 1.11 -7.77 -4.02
N LEU A 59 2.24 -8.43 -4.22
CA LEU A 59 3.51 -8.07 -3.60
C LEU A 59 4.19 -6.99 -4.43
N CYS A 60 4.73 -5.99 -3.74
CA CYS A 60 5.68 -5.08 -4.35
C CYS A 60 6.99 -5.83 -4.70
N PRO A 61 7.66 -5.47 -5.82
CA PRO A 61 8.93 -6.06 -6.20
C PRO A 61 10.03 -5.84 -5.15
N ASN A 62 11.10 -6.64 -5.24
CA ASN A 62 12.20 -6.71 -4.27
C ASN A 62 12.63 -5.35 -3.71
N GLN A 63 12.58 -5.25 -2.37
CA GLN A 63 12.96 -4.10 -1.55
C GLN A 63 12.12 -2.82 -1.78
N THR A 64 10.86 -2.95 -2.20
CA THR A 64 9.93 -1.82 -2.29
C THR A 64 8.68 -2.06 -1.46
N VAL A 65 7.99 -0.97 -1.11
CA VAL A 65 6.72 -0.98 -0.37
C VAL A 65 5.74 -0.06 -1.05
N PHE A 66 4.45 -0.34 -0.90
CA PHE A 66 3.39 0.39 -1.55
C PHE A 66 3.21 1.78 -0.93
N ASN A 67 3.44 2.80 -1.74
CA ASN A 67 3.22 4.19 -1.38
C ASN A 67 1.75 4.56 -1.67
N GLN A 68 0.93 4.58 -0.63
CA GLN A 68 -0.49 4.93 -0.76
C GLN A 68 -0.71 6.34 -1.34
N ALA A 69 0.21 7.28 -1.14
CA ALA A 69 0.07 8.65 -1.63
C ALA A 69 0.13 8.73 -3.16
N TYR A 70 0.95 7.88 -3.78
CA TYR A 70 1.22 7.89 -5.21
C TYR A 70 0.71 6.64 -5.93
N LEU A 71 0.16 5.67 -5.19
CA LEU A 71 -0.38 4.40 -5.68
C LEU A 71 0.65 3.58 -6.48
N VAL A 72 1.91 3.61 -6.05
CA VAL A 72 3.03 2.88 -6.67
C VAL A 72 3.86 2.18 -5.61
N CYS A 73 4.58 1.12 -5.99
CA CYS A 73 5.65 0.58 -5.15
C CYS A 73 6.87 1.51 -5.23
N ASP A 74 7.32 1.98 -4.08
CA ASP A 74 8.41 2.94 -3.95
C ASP A 74 9.41 2.42 -2.91
N HIS A 75 10.54 3.09 -2.80
CA HIS A 75 11.53 2.78 -1.80
C HIS A 75 11.00 3.04 -0.38
N PRO A 76 11.34 2.18 0.61
CA PRO A 76 10.84 2.31 1.98
C PRO A 76 11.17 3.63 2.67
N TYR A 77 12.25 4.30 2.27
CA TYR A 77 12.62 5.62 2.82
C TYR A 77 11.69 6.75 2.35
N ASN A 78 10.91 6.54 1.28
CA ASN A 78 9.91 7.48 0.78
C ASN A 78 8.50 7.21 1.34
N VAL A 79 8.31 6.11 2.06
CA VAL A 79 6.99 5.62 2.47
C VAL A 79 6.91 5.47 3.98
N ASP A 80 6.05 6.27 4.61
CA ASP A 80 5.63 6.03 5.99
C ASP A 80 4.39 5.12 6.01
N CYS A 81 4.63 3.82 5.99
CA CYS A 81 3.57 2.81 5.96
C CYS A 81 2.58 2.91 7.14
N SER A 82 3.03 3.44 8.30
CA SER A 82 2.16 3.59 9.48
C SER A 82 1.02 4.58 9.29
N THR A 83 1.13 5.43 8.26
CA THR A 83 0.13 6.46 7.90
C THR A 83 -0.68 6.12 6.67
N ALA A 84 -0.45 4.94 6.07
CA ALA A 84 -1.04 4.58 4.79
C ALA A 84 -2.57 4.50 4.82
N ASP A 85 -3.16 4.05 5.93
CA ASP A 85 -4.61 3.97 6.10
C ASP A 85 -5.32 5.34 6.04
N GLY A 86 -4.68 6.38 6.57
CA GLY A 86 -5.15 7.77 6.47
C GLY A 86 -5.18 8.31 5.04
N LEU A 87 -4.46 7.69 4.11
CA LEU A 87 -4.33 8.09 2.71
C LEU A 87 -5.26 7.32 1.77
N TYR A 88 -6.10 6.39 2.26
CA TYR A 88 -7.05 5.64 1.43
C TYR A 88 -8.07 6.52 0.70
N SER A 89 -8.30 7.76 1.16
CA SER A 89 -9.18 8.73 0.50
C SER A 89 -8.72 9.11 -0.92
N ILE A 90 -7.44 8.90 -1.26
CA ILE A 90 -6.88 9.14 -2.60
C ILE A 90 -7.58 8.27 -3.66
N ASN A 91 -8.10 7.11 -3.28
CA ASN A 91 -8.85 6.23 -4.17
C ASN A 91 -10.15 6.87 -4.70
N ASN A 92 -10.66 7.94 -4.07
CA ASN A 92 -11.84 8.65 -4.57
C ASN A 92 -11.56 9.37 -5.90
N ASN A 93 -10.30 9.63 -6.22
CA ASN A 93 -9.90 10.26 -7.49
C ASN A 93 -10.15 9.34 -8.70
N PHE A 94 -10.28 8.03 -8.51
CA PHE A 94 -10.65 7.12 -9.60
C PHE A 94 -12.08 7.37 -10.13
N PHE A 95 -12.93 8.04 -9.35
CA PHE A 95 -14.30 8.37 -9.74
C PHE A 95 -14.46 9.80 -10.27
N SER A 96 -13.42 10.63 -10.20
CA SER A 96 -13.48 12.00 -10.74
C SER A 96 -13.26 12.08 -12.26
N ASP A 97 -12.67 11.05 -12.86
CA ASP A 97 -12.31 11.04 -14.30
C ASP A 97 -13.47 10.66 -15.23
N ASP A 98 -14.64 10.28 -14.69
CA ASP A 98 -15.84 9.94 -15.49
C ASP A 98 -16.69 11.18 -15.88
N ASN A 99 -16.21 12.41 -15.64
CA ASN A 99 -16.92 13.64 -16.02
C ASN A 99 -16.24 14.48 -17.12
N ASP A 100 -15.18 13.97 -17.76
CA ASP A 100 -14.44 14.67 -18.83
C ASP A 100 -14.58 14.00 -20.23
N VAL A 101 -15.80 13.59 -20.62
CA VAL A 101 -16.15 13.22 -22.01
C VAL A 101 -17.39 13.93 -22.51
#